data_AF-A0A7R9MKA2-F1
#
_entry.id   AF-A0A7R9MKA2-F1
#
_cell.length_a   1.000
_cell.length_b   1.000
_cell.length_c   1.000
_cell.angle_alpha   90.00
_cell.angle_beta   90.00
_cell.angle_gamma   90.00
#
_symmetry.space_group_name_H-M   'P 1'
#
loop_
_entity.id
_entity.type
_entity.pdbx_description
1 polymer ?
#
loop_
_entity_poly.entity_id
_entity_poly.type
_entity_poly.pdbx_seq_one_letter_code
_entity_poly.pdbx_strand_id
1 'polypeptide(L)' 'MADSDKLDLDSIIQRLVDVKGSRPGKAVQLSETEIRSLCLKGREVFLSQPILLELEAPIKICG' A
#
# COMPACT_ATOMS: atom_id res chain seq x y z
N MET A 1 18.00 -12.58 -10.27
CA MET A 1 16.72 -12.51 -9.53
C MET A 1 15.78 -11.70 -10.38
N ALA A 2 14.58 -12.23 -10.63
CA ALA A 2 13.69 -11.78 -11.68
C ALA A 2 13.46 -10.26 -11.63
N ASP A 3 13.59 -9.65 -12.80
CA ASP A 3 13.26 -8.27 -13.09
C ASP A 3 11.88 -7.97 -12.49
N SER A 4 11.84 -6.93 -11.67
CA SER A 4 10.64 -6.55 -10.96
C SER A 4 9.62 -6.11 -12.00
N ASP A 5 8.55 -6.90 -12.19
CA ASP A 5 7.30 -6.36 -12.73
C ASP A 5 7.04 -5.07 -11.97
N LYS A 6 7.26 -3.95 -12.65
CA LYS A 6 7.30 -2.64 -12.03
C LYS A 6 5.89 -2.35 -11.58
N LEU A 7 5.61 -2.61 -10.30
CA LEU A 7 4.33 -2.31 -9.70
C LEU A 7 4.05 -0.83 -9.90
N ASP A 8 3.01 -0.53 -10.66
CA ASP A 8 2.54 0.83 -10.83
C ASP A 8 1.75 1.24 -9.59
N LEU A 9 2.49 1.64 -8.55
CA LEU A 9 1.93 2.06 -7.27
C LEU A 9 1.03 3.29 -7.42
N ASP A 10 1.39 4.21 -8.33
CA ASP A 10 0.62 5.43 -8.57
C ASP A 10 -0.75 5.09 -9.17
N SER A 11 -0.80 4.17 -10.13
CA SER A 11 -2.07 3.66 -10.69
C SER A 11 -2.95 2.96 -9.64
N ILE A 12 -2.35 2.19 -8.73
CA ILE A 12 -3.10 1.53 -7.64
C ILE A 12 -3.65 2.57 -6.65
N ILE A 13 -2.81 3.51 -6.21
CA ILE A 13 -3.21 4.58 -5.28
C ILE A 13 -4.33 5.41 -5.89
N GLN A 14 -4.22 5.80 -7.16
CA GLN A 14 -5.23 6.58 -7.86
C GLN A 14 -6.59 5.86 -7.84
N ARG A 15 -6.63 4.59 -8.25
CA ARG A 15 -7.87 3.78 -8.24
C ARG A 15 -8.48 3.63 -6.84
N LEU A 16 -7.65 3.50 -5.80
CA LEU A 16 -8.09 3.39 -4.41
C LEU A 16 -8.65 4.71 -3.87
N VAL A 17 -8.12 5.85 -4.30
CA VAL A 17 -8.57 7.19 -3.85
C VAL A 17 -9.78 7.69 -4.65
N ASP A 18 -9.92 7.29 -5.91
CA ASP A 18 -10.99 7.73 -6.81
C ASP A 18 -12.41 7.33 -6.36
N VAL A 19 -12.53 6.37 -5.44
CA VAL A 19 -13.83 6.04 -4.84
C VAL A 19 -14.27 7.03 -3.77
N LYS A 20 -13.43 8.00 -3.40
CA LYS A 20 -13.80 9.10 -2.49
C LYS A 20 -14.97 9.88 -3.09
N GLY A 21 -16.06 10.01 -2.33
CA GLY A 21 -17.30 10.64 -2.79
C GLY A 21 -18.26 9.71 -3.54
N SER A 22 -17.84 8.47 -3.84
CA SER A 22 -18.78 7.42 -4.25
C SER A 22 -19.63 6.94 -3.06
N ARG A 23 -20.73 6.25 -3.35
CA ARG A 23 -21.54 5.58 -2.32
C ARG A 23 -20.64 4.66 -1.46
N PRO A 24 -20.71 4.75 -0.11
CA PRO A 24 -19.98 3.85 0.77
C PRO A 24 -20.23 2.38 0.42
N GLY A 25 -19.16 1.58 0.40
CA GLY A 25 -19.20 0.16 0.03
C GLY A 25 -18.89 -0.13 -1.45
N LYS A 26 -18.58 0.89 -2.27
CA LYS A 26 -18.07 0.66 -3.64
C LYS A 26 -16.72 -0.03 -3.61
N ALA A 27 -16.64 -1.22 -4.21
CA ALA A 27 -15.39 -1.98 -4.31
C ALA A 27 -14.44 -1.40 -5.37
N VAL A 28 -13.14 -1.48 -5.10
CA VAL A 28 -12.07 -1.21 -6.06
C VAL A 28 -11.53 -2.54 -6.55
N GLN A 29 -11.45 -2.72 -7.85
CA GLN A 29 -10.96 -3.95 -8.46
C GLN A 29 -9.43 -3.87 -8.64
N LEU A 30 -8.72 -4.70 -7.88
CA LEU A 30 -7.30 -4.96 -8.03
C LEU A 30 -7.13 -6.44 -8.41
N SER A 31 -6.18 -6.72 -9.29
CA SER A 31 -5.81 -8.10 -9.63
C SER A 31 -5.11 -8.78 -8.45
N GLU A 32 -5.17 -10.11 -8.42
CA GLU A 32 -4.46 -10.90 -7.40
C GLU A 32 -2.96 -10.57 -7.38
N THR A 33 -2.35 -10.41 -8.56
CA THR A 33 -0.92 -10.07 -8.70
C THR A 33 -0.59 -8.73 -8.05
N GLU A 34 -1.42 -7.70 -8.27
CA GLU A 34 -1.24 -6.39 -7.63
C GLU A 34 -1.31 -6.49 -6.11
N ILE A 35 -2.32 -7.19 -5.58
CA ILE A 35 -2.50 -7.38 -4.14
C ILE A 35 -1.32 -8.15 -3.54
N ARG A 36 -0.93 -9.28 -4.15
CA ARG A 36 0.17 -10.12 -3.69
C ARG A 36 1.48 -9.34 -3.65
N SER A 37 1.74 -8.57 -4.70
CA SER A 37 2.96 -7.78 -4.82
C SER A 37 3.01 -6.62 -3.84
N LEU A 38 1.89 -5.96 -3.53
CA LEU A 38 1.80 -4.99 -2.43
C LEU A 38 2.15 -5.64 -1.09
N CYS A 39 1.62 -6.83 -0.81
CA CYS A 39 1.92 -7.56 0.42
C CYS A 39 3.40 -7.94 0.52
N LEU A 40 3.98 -8.44 -0.57
CA LEU A 40 5.40 -8.82 -0.61
C LEU A 40 6.31 -7.60 -0.41
N LYS A 41 6.01 -6.48 -1.09
CA LYS A 41 6.81 -5.26 -0.95
C LYS A 41 6.63 -4.60 0.41
N GLY A 42 5.41 -4.57 0.94
CA GLY A 42 5.14 -4.11 2.30
C GLY A 42 5.87 -4.94 3.34
N ARG A 43 5.88 -6.27 3.21
CA ARG A 43 6.64 -7.17 4.09
C ARG A 43 8.14 -6.87 4.06
N GLU A 44 8.72 -6.63 2.89
CA GLU A 44 10.12 -6.25 2.75
C GLU A 44 10.44 -4.95 3.52
N VAL A 45 9.59 -3.93 3.38
CA VAL A 45 9.74 -2.65 4.10
C VAL A 45 9.61 -2.84 5.61
N PHE A 46 8.64 -3.63 6.09
CA PHE A 46 8.49 -3.88 7.52
C PHE A 46 9.67 -4.66 8.10
N LEU A 47 10.26 -5.59 7.35
CA LEU A 47 11.41 -6.37 7.80
C LEU A 47 12.73 -5.58 7.76
N SER A 48 12.81 -4.53 6.93
CA SER A 48 13.99 -3.65 6.90
C SER A 48 13.97 -2.59 8.01
N GLN A 49 12.82 -2.36 8.62
CA GLN A 49 12.64 -1.44 9.74
C GLN A 49 12.77 -2.18 11.09
N PRO A 50 13.19 -1.48 12.17
CA PRO A 50 13.22 -2.05 13.51
C PRO A 50 11.79 -2.35 14.01
N ILE A 51 11.63 -3.45 14.76
CA ILE A 51 10.34 -3.83 15.36
C ILE A 51 9.82 -2.78 16.36
N LEU A 52 10.74 -2.04 16.99
CA LEU A 52 10.44 -0.87 17.80
C LEU A 52 10.81 0.37 16.99
N LEU A 53 9.81 1.04 16.42
CA LEU A 53 10.01 2.24 15.61
C LEU A 53 10.38 3.44 16.50
N GLU A 54 11.42 4.16 16.10
CA GLU A 54 11.77 5.47 16.63
C GLU A 54 11.24 6.52 15.66
N LEU A 55 10.25 7.31 16.10
CA LEU A 55 9.54 8.29 15.27
C LEU A 55 9.67 9.69 15.86
N GLU A 56 9.77 10.69 14.99
CA GLU A 56 9.85 12.09 15.36
C GLU A 56 8.53 12.82 15.12
N ALA A 57 8.25 13.83 15.95
CA ALA A 57 7.09 14.71 15.77
C ALA A 57 7.36 15.76 14.66
N PRO A 58 6.32 16.24 13.95
CA PRO A 58 4.89 15.98 14.15
C PRO A 58 4.37 14.75 13.38
N ILE A 59 3.51 13.96 14.03
CA ILE A 59 2.86 12.78 13.43
C ILE A 59 1.39 12.70 13.85
N LYS A 60 0.53 12.13 13.01
CA LYS A 60 -0.86 11.77 13.35
C LYS A 60 -0.95 10.28 13.66
N ILE A 61 -1.46 9.94 14.84
CA ILE A 61 -1.65 8.55 15.28
C ILE A 61 -3.15 8.20 15.13
N CYS A 62 -3.44 7.14 14.38
CA CYS A 62 -4.78 6.56 14.23
C CYS A 62 -4.78 5.15 14.85
N GLY A 63 -5.83 4.81 15.61
CA GLY A 63 -6.01 3.48 16.21
C GLY A 63 -6.80 2.52 15.33
#